data_AF-A0A2V6TUF0-F1
#
_entry.id   AF-A0A2V6TUF0-F1
#
_cell.length_a   1.000
_cell.length_b   1.000
_cell.length_c   1.000
_cell.angle_alpha   90.00
_cell.angle_beta   90.00
_cell.angle_gamma   90.00
#
_symmetry.space_group_name_H-M   'P 1'
#
loop_
_entity.id
_entity.type
_entity.pdbx_description
1 polymer ?
#
loop_
_entity_poly.entity_id
_entity_poly.type
_entity_poly.pdbx_seq_one_letter_code
_entity_poly.pdbx_strand_id
1 'polypeptide(L)' 'GWPLPEARLFLRDLVEHATQREFVYAHKWRISDLVMWDNRQTMHRARPFPVNEPRDMRRTTLKGDGPTVAQAAA' A
#
# COMPACT_ATOMS: atom_id res chain seq x y z
N GLY A 1 -24.53 6.03 3.11
CA GLY A 1 -23.19 5.67 3.62
C GLY A 1 -23.16 5.86 5.12
N TRP A 2 -22.04 5.50 5.76
CA TRP A 2 -21.82 5.78 7.19
C TRP A 2 -21.51 7.27 7.41
N PRO A 3 -21.77 7.85 8.59
CA PRO A 3 -21.29 9.18 8.90
C PRO A 3 -19.75 9.20 8.96
N LEU A 4 -19.17 10.35 8.58
CA LEU A 4 -17.75 10.45 8.26
C LEU A 4 -16.81 10.14 9.45
N PRO A 5 -17.10 10.58 10.70
CA PRO A 5 -16.29 10.20 11.85
C PRO A 5 -16.23 8.69 12.06
N GLU A 6 -17.38 8.01 12.02
CA GLU A 6 -17.54 6.58 12.25
C GLU A 6 -16.83 5.79 11.15
N ALA A 7 -16.99 6.19 9.89
CA ALA A 7 -16.30 5.57 8.76
C ALA A 7 -14.77 5.66 8.90
N ARG A 8 -14.23 6.81 9.33
CA ARG A 8 -12.79 6.99 9.51
C ARG A 8 -12.24 6.18 10.69
N LEU A 9 -12.99 6.12 11.80
CA LEU A 9 -12.62 5.28 12.94
C LEU A 9 -12.59 3.81 12.53
N PHE A 10 -13.61 3.34 11.82
CA PHE A 10 -13.66 1.97 11.34
C PHE A 10 -12.51 1.62 10.39
N LEU A 11 -12.21 2.50 9.42
CA LEU A 11 -11.06 2.30 8.52
C LEU A 11 -9.72 2.30 9.27
N ARG A 12 -9.57 3.15 10.29
CA ARG A 12 -8.37 3.16 11.14
C ARG A 12 -8.19 1.82 11.84
N ASP A 13 -9.24 1.27 12.43
CA ASP A 13 -9.18 0.00 13.16
C ASP A 13 -8.85 -1.16 12.21
N LEU A 14 -9.42 -1.16 10.98
CA LEU A 14 -9.07 -2.13 9.93
C LEU A 14 -7.60 -2.02 9.50
N VAL A 15 -7.09 -0.81 9.32
CA VAL A 15 -5.68 -0.59 8.96
C VAL A 15 -4.76 -1.03 10.09
N GLU A 16 -5.11 -0.75 11.35
CA GLU A 16 -4.35 -1.20 12.52
C GLU A 16 -4.28 -2.72 12.57
N HIS A 17 -5.41 -3.41 12.39
CA HIS A 17 -5.45 -4.87 12.33
C HIS A 17 -4.63 -5.44 11.17
N ALA A 18 -4.88 -4.97 9.94
CA ALA A 18 -4.22 -5.48 8.74
C ALA A 18 -2.71 -5.19 8.68
N THR A 19 -2.18 -4.32 9.54
CA THR A 19 -0.75 -3.96 9.61
C THR A 19 -0.05 -4.43 10.88
N GLN A 20 -0.67 -5.33 11.65
CA GLN A 20 -0.01 -6.06 12.75
C GLN A 20 1.22 -6.83 12.25
N ARG A 21 2.21 -7.04 13.13
CA ARG A 21 3.53 -7.56 12.75
C ARG A 21 3.49 -8.92 12.05
N GLU A 22 2.55 -9.78 12.40
CA GLU A 22 2.38 -11.10 11.81
C GLU A 22 1.90 -11.08 10.35
N PHE A 23 1.29 -9.97 9.90
CA PHE A 23 0.83 -9.78 8.53
C PHE A 23 1.80 -8.95 7.68
N VAL A 24 2.95 -8.52 8.25
CA VAL A 24 3.87 -7.60 7.58
C VAL A 24 5.17 -8.29 7.20
N TYR A 25 5.46 -8.32 5.90
CA TYR A 25 6.80 -8.57 5.38
C TYR A 25 7.62 -7.27 5.33
N ALA A 26 8.83 -7.29 5.89
CA ALA A 26 9.75 -6.15 5.88
C ALA A 26 10.99 -6.44 5.01
N HIS A 27 11.03 -5.85 3.81
CA HIS A 27 12.13 -6.02 2.87
C HIS A 27 13.31 -5.08 3.20
N LYS A 28 14.51 -5.63 3.35
CA LYS A 28 15.77 -4.88 3.40
C LYS A 28 16.42 -4.91 2.02
N TRP A 29 16.34 -3.80 1.32
CA TRP A 29 16.86 -3.65 -0.05
C TRP A 29 18.36 -3.91 -0.14
N ARG A 30 18.76 -4.59 -1.21
CA ARG A 30 20.14 -4.70 -1.70
C ARG A 30 20.20 -4.22 -3.15
N ILE A 31 21.41 -3.92 -3.60
CA ILE A 31 21.65 -3.55 -5.00
C ILE A 31 21.16 -4.70 -5.90
N SER A 32 20.45 -4.34 -6.97
CA SER A 32 19.87 -5.27 -7.93
C SER A 32 18.70 -6.13 -7.43
N ASP A 33 18.17 -5.89 -6.24
CA ASP A 33 16.93 -6.54 -5.81
C ASP A 33 15.74 -6.06 -6.66
N LEU A 34 14.86 -7.00 -6.97
CA LEU A 34 13.57 -6.76 -7.60
C LEU A 34 12.49 -7.36 -6.71
N VAL A 35 11.55 -6.52 -6.27
CA VAL A 35 10.38 -6.94 -5.50
C VAL A 35 9.13 -6.64 -6.32
N MET A 36 8.28 -7.65 -6.43
CA MET A 36 6.95 -7.53 -7.05
C MET A 36 5.88 -7.84 -6.00
N TRP A 37 4.75 -7.15 -6.09
CA TRP A 37 3.60 -7.37 -5.23
C TRP A 37 2.29 -7.22 -6.02
N ASP A 38 1.28 -8.02 -5.69
CA ASP A 38 -0.07 -7.87 -6.24
C ASP A 38 -0.82 -6.79 -5.44
N ASN A 39 -1.07 -5.64 -6.07
CA ASN A 39 -1.79 -4.51 -5.45
C ASN A 39 -3.24 -4.85 -5.09
N ARG A 40 -3.84 -5.91 -5.65
CA ARG A 40 -5.20 -6.33 -5.30
C ARG A 40 -5.27 -6.99 -3.91
N GLN A 41 -4.12 -7.43 -3.39
CA GLN A 41 -4.05 -8.27 -2.19
C GLN A 41 -3.14 -7.68 -1.10
N THR A 42 -2.43 -6.60 -1.38
CA THR A 42 -1.38 -6.08 -0.49
C THR A 42 -1.43 -4.56 -0.34
N MET A 43 -1.00 -4.11 0.85
CA MET A 43 -0.59 -2.72 1.09
C MET A 43 0.93 -2.67 1.21
N HIS A 44 1.55 -1.54 0.86
CA HIS A 44 2.99 -1.34 1.02
C HIS A 44 3.29 0.10 1.46
N ARG A 45 4.41 0.28 2.18
CA ARG A 45 4.93 1.61 2.53
C ARG A 45 6.46 1.61 2.56
N ALA A 46 7.06 2.75 2.22
CA ALA A 46 8.45 3.02 2.52
C ALA A 46 8.59 3.49 3.99
N ARG A 47 9.70 3.12 4.64
CA ARG A 47 10.12 3.74 5.90
C ARG A 47 10.89 5.03 5.59
N PRO A 48 10.95 5.99 6.53
CA PRO A 48 11.81 7.17 6.39
C PRO A 48 13.25 6.77 6.04
N PHE A 49 13.88 7.54 5.17
CA PHE A 49 15.28 7.39 4.77
C PHE A 49 15.96 8.77 4.77
N PRO A 50 17.30 8.85 4.91
CA PRO A 50 18.01 10.12 4.89
C PRO A 50 17.76 10.89 3.59
N VAL A 51 17.24 12.11 3.69
CA VAL A 51 16.89 12.96 2.53
C VAL A 51 18.09 13.44 1.73
N ASN A 52 19.29 13.39 2.31
CA ASN A 52 20.55 13.78 1.69
C ASN A 52 21.27 12.60 1.00
N GLU A 53 20.70 11.39 1.02
CA GLU A 53 21.27 10.22 0.35
C GLU A 53 20.49 9.90 -0.93
N PRO A 54 21.18 9.59 -2.05
CA PRO A 54 20.50 9.25 -3.29
C PRO A 54 19.78 7.91 -3.19
N ARG A 55 18.54 7.85 -3.71
CA ARG A 55 17.72 6.63 -3.77
C ARG A 55 16.97 6.54 -5.11
N ASP A 56 17.58 5.91 -6.11
CA ASP A 56 16.94 5.63 -7.41
C ASP A 56 16.18 4.29 -7.34
N MET A 57 14.85 4.39 -7.30
CA MET A 57 13.94 3.24 -7.34
C MET A 57 13.10 3.33 -8.61
N ARG A 58 13.10 2.27 -9.41
CA ARG A 58 12.32 2.21 -10.66
C ARG A 58 11.15 1.27 -10.49
N ARG A 59 9.96 1.68 -10.95
CA ARG A 59 8.73 0.90 -10.87
C ARG A 59 8.06 0.83 -12.23
N THR A 60 7.63 -0.38 -12.61
CA THR A 60 6.61 -0.58 -13.65
C THR A 60 5.33 -1.10 -13.00
N THR A 61 4.17 -0.80 -13.60
CA THR A 61 2.86 -1.21 -13.07
C THR A 61 2.04 -1.82 -14.19
N LEU A 62 1.45 -2.99 -13.94
CA LEU A 62 0.55 -3.64 -14.87
C LEU A 62 -0.88 -3.13 -14.67
N LYS A 63 -1.63 -2.99 -15.76
CA LYS A 63 -3.05 -2.60 -15.74
C LYS A 63 -3.88 -3.72 -15.10
N GLY A 64 -4.81 -3.35 -14.21
CA GLY A 64 -5.76 -4.30 -13.60
C GLY A 64 -6.94 -4.65 -14.51
N ASP A 65 -7.70 -5.67 -14.09
CA ASP A 65 -8.80 -6.26 -14.87
C ASP A 65 -10.07 -5.40 -14.95
N GLY A 66 -10.20 -4.39 -14.07
CA GLY A 66 -11.37 -3.53 -14.03
C GLY A 66 -11.61 -2.93 -12.64
N PRO A 67 -12.67 -2.13 -12.47
CA PRO A 67 -13.04 -1.57 -11.17
C PRO A 67 -13.66 -2.65 -10.27
N THR A 68 -13.54 -2.48 -8.94
CA THR A 68 -14.16 -3.38 -7.96
C THR A 68 -15.66 -3.12 -7.79
N VAL A 69 -16.12 -1.92 -8.14
CA VAL A 69 -17.52 -1.48 -8.07
C VAL A 69 -17.84 -0.60 -9.28
N ALA A 70 -19.11 -0.51 -9.68
CA ALA A 70 -19.54 0.41 -10.73
C ALA A 70 -19.19 1.85 -10.33
N GLN A 71 -18.49 2.57 -11.22
CA GLN A 71 -18.16 3.97 -10.99
C GLN A 71 -19.36 4.84 -11.35
N ALA A 72 -19.79 5.72 -10.45
CA ALA A 72 -20.75 6.75 -10.79
C ALA A 72 -20.08 7.75 -11.75
N ALA A 73 -20.84 8.26 -12.72
CA ALA A 73 -20.38 9.36 -13.55
C ALA A 73 -20.07 10.58 -12.66
N ALA A 74 -18.97 11.25 -12.94
CA ALA A 74 -18.49 12.42 -12.21
C ALA A 74 -19.41 13.63 -12.40
#